data_AF-A0A2M7EI05-F1
#
_entry.id   AF-A0A2M7EI05-F1
#
_cell.length_a   1.000
_cell.length_b   1.000
_cell.length_c   1.000
_cell.angle_alpha   90.00
_cell.angle_beta   90.00
_cell.angle_gamma   90.00
#
_symmetry.space_group_name_H-M   'P 1'
#
loop_
_entity.id
_entity.type
_entity.pdbx_description
1 polymer ?
#
loop_
_entity_poly.entity_id
_entity_poly.type
_entity_poly.pdbx_seq_one_letter_code
_entity_poly.pdbx_strand_id
1 'polypeptide(L)'
;MKQSKKIKDMSIYEASDFWDERDFGEFGDAEETKEIMFSLKKKKYVGIDVNLFSRIKSKAKKLHKQEDALINEWLKEKVNA
;
A
#
# COMPACT_ATOMS: atom_id res chain seq x y z
N MET A 1 -5.10 22.53 -7.05
CA MET A 1 -6.39 22.11 -7.62
C MET A 1 -6.56 22.83 -8.95
N LYS A 2 -6.30 22.16 -10.09
CA LYS A 2 -6.55 22.75 -11.42
C LYS A 2 -8.03 22.61 -11.74
N GLN A 3 -8.67 23.71 -12.13
CA GLN A 3 -10.07 23.72 -12.53
C GLN A 3 -10.24 22.92 -13.82
N SER A 4 -11.18 21.96 -13.84
CA SER A 4 -11.60 21.30 -15.07
C SER A 4 -12.27 22.34 -15.96
N LYS A 5 -11.72 22.57 -17.16
CA LYS A 5 -12.40 23.36 -18.19
C LYS A 5 -13.76 22.72 -18.45
N LYS A 6 -14.85 23.47 -18.22
CA LYS A 6 -16.20 23.02 -18.56
C LYS A 6 -16.26 22.74 -20.06
N ILE A 7 -16.45 21.48 -20.43
CA ILE A 7 -16.70 21.08 -21.81
C ILE A 7 -18.07 21.64 -22.17
N LYS A 8 -18.13 22.49 -23.20
CA LYS A 8 -19.40 22.98 -23.78
C LYS A 8 -20.10 21.78 -24.43
N ASP A 9 -21.42 21.71 -24.31
CA ASP A 9 -22.21 20.74 -25.09
C ASP A 9 -21.90 20.93 -26.58
N MET A 10 -21.42 19.86 -27.21
CA MET A 10 -20.92 19.84 -28.58
C MET A 10 -21.66 18.75 -29.35
N SER A 11 -22.00 19.03 -30.61
CA SER A 11 -22.62 18.04 -31.49
C SER A 11 -21.63 16.95 -31.91
N ILE A 12 -22.13 15.81 -32.37
CA ILE A 12 -21.29 14.67 -32.78
C ILE A 12 -20.33 15.05 -33.92
N TYR A 13 -20.76 15.91 -34.84
CA TYR A 13 -19.94 16.35 -35.97
C TYR A 13 -18.81 17.28 -35.53
N GLU A 14 -19.12 18.25 -34.67
CA GLU A 14 -18.11 19.13 -34.07
C GLU A 14 -17.10 18.34 -33.22
N ALA A 15 -17.55 17.28 -32.55
CA ALA A 15 -16.65 16.40 -31.81
C ALA A 15 -15.73 15.62 -32.75
N SER A 16 -16.24 15.12 -33.88
CA SER A 16 -15.42 14.43 -34.89
C SER A 16 -14.31 15.35 -35.41
N ASP A 17 -14.68 16.55 -35.88
CA ASP A 17 -13.73 17.52 -36.43
C ASP A 17 -12.69 17.94 -35.38
N PHE A 18 -13.11 18.10 -34.13
CA PHE A 18 -12.21 18.44 -33.02
C PHE A 18 -11.16 17.35 -32.73
N TRP A 19 -11.50 16.07 -32.86
CA TRP A 19 -10.55 14.98 -32.65
C TRP A 19 -9.71 14.64 -33.88
N ASP A 20 -10.21 14.95 -35.08
CA ASP A 20 -9.48 14.75 -36.34
C ASP A 20 -8.40 15.82 -36.57
N GLU A 21 -8.62 17.05 -36.10
CA GLU A 21 -7.67 18.17 -36.25
C GLU A 21 -6.65 18.31 -35.11
N ARG A 22 -6.90 17.70 -33.94
CA ARG A 22 -6.10 17.90 -32.71
C ARG A 22 -5.38 16.61 -32.35
N ASP A 23 -4.05 16.67 -32.21
CA ASP A 23 -3.25 15.51 -31.79
C ASP A 23 -3.52 15.16 -30.32
N PHE A 24 -3.61 13.87 -30.00
CA PHE A 24 -3.83 13.36 -28.65
C PHE A 24 -2.76 13.87 -27.64
N GLY A 25 -1.58 14.25 -28.13
CA GLY A 25 -0.51 14.85 -27.34
C GLY A 25 -0.72 16.32 -26.92
N GLU A 26 -1.69 17.04 -27.48
CA GLU A 26 -1.96 18.44 -27.10
C GLU A 26 -2.62 18.58 -25.72
N PHE A 27 -3.15 17.49 -25.16
CA PHE A 27 -3.69 17.44 -23.82
C PHE A 27 -2.55 17.10 -22.84
N GLY A 28 -1.87 18.13 -22.35
CA GLY A 28 -0.74 18.02 -21.39
C GLY A 28 -1.09 17.44 -20.00
N ASP A 29 -2.22 16.75 -19.89
CA ASP A 29 -2.70 16.06 -18.69
C ASP A 29 -2.49 14.52 -18.79
N ALA A 30 -1.99 14.02 -19.93
CA ALA A 30 -1.62 12.61 -20.09
C ALA A 30 -0.20 12.38 -19.54
N GLU A 31 -0.10 11.91 -18.30
CA GLU A 31 1.17 11.42 -17.74
C GLU A 31 1.40 9.95 -18.12
N GLU A 32 2.64 9.63 -18.48
CA GLU A 32 3.09 8.26 -18.75
C GLU A 32 2.88 7.38 -17.50
N THR A 33 2.16 6.26 -17.67
CA THR A 33 1.84 5.36 -16.56
C THR A 33 3.10 4.73 -15.99
N LYS A 34 3.31 4.85 -14.68
CA LYS A 34 4.42 4.20 -13.96
C LYS A 34 3.98 2.86 -13.41
N GLU A 35 4.71 1.80 -13.72
CA GLU A 35 4.52 0.50 -13.08
C GLU A 35 4.98 0.54 -11.62
N ILE A 36 4.08 0.21 -10.70
CA ILE A 36 4.39 0.07 -9.27
C ILE A 36 4.46 -1.42 -8.95
N MET A 37 5.66 -1.93 -8.69
CA MET A 37 5.86 -3.30 -8.24
C MET A 37 5.87 -3.40 -6.71
N PHE A 38 4.97 -4.22 -6.16
CA PHE A 38 4.93 -4.52 -4.72
C PHE A 38 5.56 -5.89 -4.43
N SER A 39 6.58 -5.91 -3.56
CA SER A 39 7.13 -7.16 -3.01
C SER A 39 6.47 -7.46 -1.66
N LEU A 40 5.32 -8.15 -1.69
CA LEU A 40 4.63 -8.56 -0.48
C LEU A 40 5.33 -9.76 0.17
N LYS A 41 6.13 -9.51 1.20
CA LYS A 41 6.67 -10.58 2.05
C LYS A 41 5.54 -11.16 2.91
N LYS A 42 5.25 -12.45 2.76
CA LYS A 42 4.33 -13.17 3.67
C LYS A 42 4.87 -13.09 5.09
N LYS A 43 4.18 -12.33 5.95
CA LYS A 43 4.43 -12.39 7.40
C LYS A 43 3.95 -13.75 7.90
N LYS A 44 4.84 -14.49 8.57
CA LYS A 44 4.46 -15.72 9.28
C LYS A 44 3.77 -15.29 10.56
N TYR A 45 2.44 -15.41 10.61
CA TYR A 45 1.67 -15.14 11.82
C TYR A 45 1.69 -16.38 12.70
N VAL A 46 2.17 -16.24 13.93
CA VAL A 46 2.01 -17.26 14.97
C VAL A 46 0.77 -16.91 15.75
N GLY A 47 -0.23 -17.79 15.73
CA GLY A 47 -1.41 -17.66 16.57
C GLY A 47 -1.03 -17.88 18.03
N ILE A 48 -0.97 -16.79 18.80
CA ILE A 48 -0.69 -16.82 20.24
C ILE A 48 -1.99 -16.50 20.97
N ASP A 49 -2.30 -17.27 22.01
CA ASP A 49 -3.42 -16.99 22.90
C ASP A 49 -3.35 -15.54 23.43
N VAL A 50 -4.50 -14.86 23.49
CA VAL A 50 -4.57 -13.42 23.84
C VAL A 50 -4.10 -13.16 25.27
N ASN A 51 -4.40 -14.05 26.21
CA ASN A 51 -3.96 -13.90 27.60
C ASN A 51 -2.44 -14.10 27.71
N LEU A 52 -1.90 -15.08 26.99
CA LEU A 52 -0.46 -15.29 26.90
C LEU A 52 0.25 -14.08 26.29
N PHE A 53 -0.28 -13.53 25.19
CA PHE A 53 0.28 -12.34 24.55
C PHE A 53 0.27 -11.13 25.48
N SER A 54 -0.82 -10.92 26.24
CA SER A 54 -0.91 -9.85 27.23
C SER A 54 0.21 -9.94 28.29
N ARG A 55 0.50 -11.16 28.77
CA ARG A 55 1.59 -11.39 29.74
C ARG A 55 2.96 -11.14 29.13
N ILE A 56 3.18 -11.57 27.88
CA ILE A 56 4.43 -11.33 27.14
C ILE A 56 4.66 -9.82 26.99
N LYS A 57 3.63 -9.07 26.58
CA LYS A 57 3.68 -7.61 26.44
C LYS A 57 4.06 -6.91 27.73
N SER A 58 3.45 -7.30 28.87
CA SER A 58 3.81 -6.74 30.18
C SER A 58 5.27 -7.00 30.55
N LYS A 59 5.81 -8.20 30.23
CA LYS A 59 7.22 -8.53 30.49
C LYS A 59 8.18 -7.81 29.53
N ALA A 60 7.83 -7.74 28.25
CA ALA A 60 8.61 -7.03 27.23
C ALA A 60 8.80 -5.55 27.60
N LYS A 61 7.72 -4.90 28.05
CA LYS A 61 7.77 -3.51 28.53
C LYS A 61 8.72 -3.33 29.73
N LYS A 62 8.71 -4.26 30.69
CA LYS A 62 9.61 -4.23 31.85
C LYS A 62 11.08 -4.43 31.46
N LEU A 63 11.32 -5.21 30.41
CA LEU A 63 12.65 -5.55 29.91
C LEU A 63 13.17 -4.58 28.83
N HIS A 64 12.41 -3.55 28.48
CA HIS A 64 12.73 -2.63 27.36
C HIS A 64 13.06 -3.35 26.05
N LYS A 65 12.44 -4.51 25.82
CA LYS A 65 12.59 -5.31 24.59
C LYS A 65 11.28 -5.32 23.80
N GLN A 66 11.38 -5.59 22.49
CA GLN A 66 10.20 -5.84 21.67
C GLN A 66 9.60 -7.22 22.01
N GLU A 67 8.27 -7.33 21.93
CA GLU A 67 7.51 -8.55 22.19
C GLU A 67 7.99 -9.70 21.28
N ASP A 68 8.21 -9.41 20.00
CA ASP A 68 8.70 -10.36 19.00
C ASP A 68 10.10 -10.89 19.33
N ALA A 69 10.96 -10.07 19.93
CA ALA A 69 12.30 -10.50 20.33
C ALA A 69 12.23 -11.56 21.44
N LEU A 70 11.38 -11.34 22.45
CA LEU A 70 11.13 -12.29 23.53
C LEU A 70 10.50 -13.60 23.03
N ILE A 71 9.53 -13.51 22.12
CA ILE A 71 8.91 -14.69 21.51
C ILE A 71 9.96 -15.51 20.73
N ASN A 72 10.79 -14.84 19.95
CA ASN A 72 11.83 -15.51 19.16
C ASN A 72 12.96 -16.10 20.03
N GLU A 73 13.38 -15.43 21.10
CA GLU A 73 14.33 -15.97 22.08
C GLU A 73 13.79 -17.26 22.70
N TRP A 74 12.55 -17.26 23.17
CA TRP A 74 11.91 -18.44 23.76
C TRP A 74 11.72 -19.59 22.76
N LEU A 75 11.30 -19.30 21.53
CA LEU A 75 11.17 -20.32 20.48
C LEU A 75 12.53 -20.95 20.14
N LYS A 76 13.61 -20.16 20.09
CA LYS A 76 14.97 -20.68 19.86
C LYS A 76 15.42 -21.58 21.00
N GLU A 77 15.14 -21.22 22.26
CA GLU A 77 15.43 -22.08 23.40
C GLU A 77 14.73 -23.45 23.29
N LYS A 78 13.47 -23.47 22.83
CA LYS A 78 12.68 -24.71 22.69
C LYS A 78 13.06 -25.59 21.50
N VAL A 79 13.59 -25.00 20.44
CA VAL A 79 14.06 -25.76 19.25
C VAL A 79 15.46 -26.33 19.48
N ASN A 80 16.29 -25.66 20.29
CA ASN A 80 17.65 -26.07 20.58
C ASN A 80 17.79 -26.94 21.86
N ALA A 81 16.68 -27.22 22.56
CA ALA A 81 16.61 -28.07 23.75
C ALA A 81 16.01 -29.44 23.40
#